data_AF-A0A841HN93-F1
#
_entry.id   AF-A0A841HN93-F1
#
_cell.length_a   1.000
_cell.length_b   1.000
_cell.length_c   1.000
_cell.angle_alpha   90.00
_cell.angle_beta   90.00
_cell.angle_gamma   90.00
#
_symmetry.space_group_name_H-M   'P 1'
#
loop_
_entity.id
_entity.type
_entity.pdbx_description
1 polymer ?
#
loop_
_entity_poly.entity_id
_entity_poly.type
_entity_poly.pdbx_seq_one_letter_code
_entity_poly.pdbx_strand_id
1 'polypeptide(L)'
;MNRLLPILVAGLSLTSVAQADDWCKHKADRSASIDTTGARRVVIGTGAGDLKVRGESGRSKVEAKGEACASNEELLGKIQLETRRDGETVYLKTLMPEMKDGSWFGSTYATMDLVIALPDSIPIELEDSSGDLELHKVRSAIVADSSGEMEIEDIQGDLEVTDSSGDIEIEQVAGNLKLSDSSGDIHVEGVKGDVVIPIDSSGDIRIVQVGSVHIRNDTSGEIFVRNVNRDVRVDVDSSGDINVEDVGGNFSVGADSSGSVRHSRVVGTVQVAER
;
A
#
# COMPACT_ATOMS: atom_id res chain seq x y z
N MET A 1 -42.75 -22.06 -63.72
CA MET A 1 -43.16 -21.35 -62.50
C MET A 1 -42.01 -21.41 -61.50
N ASN A 2 -41.60 -20.22 -61.05
CA ASN A 2 -40.71 -19.82 -59.95
C ASN A 2 -39.35 -20.47 -59.71
N ARG A 3 -38.33 -19.66 -60.05
CA ARG A 3 -36.97 -19.62 -59.47
C ARG A 3 -37.03 -19.17 -58.01
N LEU A 4 -36.24 -19.78 -57.14
CA LEU A 4 -35.76 -19.18 -55.89
C LEU A 4 -34.31 -19.64 -55.64
N LEU A 5 -33.37 -18.71 -55.74
CA LEU A 5 -31.97 -18.85 -55.31
C LEU A 5 -31.91 -18.53 -53.81
N PRO A 6 -31.20 -19.29 -52.96
CA PRO A 6 -30.90 -18.86 -51.61
C PRO A 6 -29.70 -17.90 -51.62
N ILE A 7 -29.90 -16.70 -51.08
CA ILE A 7 -28.86 -15.73 -50.80
C ILE A 7 -28.19 -16.14 -49.49
N LEU A 8 -26.92 -16.57 -49.58
CA LEU A 8 -26.08 -16.81 -48.41
C LEU A 8 -25.53 -15.46 -47.93
N VAL A 9 -26.07 -14.93 -46.83
CA VAL A 9 -25.52 -13.73 -46.17
C VAL A 9 -24.33 -14.18 -45.33
N ALA A 10 -23.12 -13.89 -45.79
CA ALA A 10 -21.90 -14.07 -45.02
C ALA A 10 -21.85 -12.99 -43.92
N GLY A 11 -22.07 -13.40 -42.67
CA GLY A 11 -21.89 -12.54 -41.50
C GLY A 11 -20.41 -12.25 -41.30
N LEU A 12 -19.99 -11.02 -41.56
CA LEU A 12 -18.69 -10.50 -41.13
C LEU A 12 -18.75 -10.28 -39.61
N SER A 13 -18.24 -11.23 -38.84
CA SER A 13 -17.93 -11.01 -37.43
C SER A 13 -16.68 -10.13 -37.33
N LEU A 14 -16.88 -8.83 -37.11
CA LEU A 14 -15.82 -7.92 -36.70
C LEU A 14 -15.42 -8.28 -35.26
N THR A 15 -14.42 -9.15 -35.10
CA THR A 15 -13.70 -9.28 -33.83
C THR A 15 -12.84 -8.04 -33.68
N SER A 16 -13.32 -7.08 -32.89
CA SER A 16 -12.54 -5.95 -32.41
C SER A 16 -11.42 -6.49 -31.52
N VAL A 17 -10.22 -6.60 -32.08
CA VAL A 17 -9.01 -6.81 -31.28
C VAL A 17 -8.69 -5.46 -30.67
N ALA A 18 -8.99 -5.29 -29.38
CA ALA A 18 -8.44 -4.19 -28.62
C ALA A 18 -6.92 -4.41 -28.55
N GLN A 19 -6.17 -3.74 -29.43
CA GLN A 19 -4.73 -3.63 -29.23
C GLN A 19 -4.53 -2.63 -28.09
N ALA A 20 -4.27 -3.14 -26.89
CA ALA A 20 -3.62 -2.33 -25.88
C ALA A 20 -2.23 -1.98 -26.42
N ASP A 21 -1.88 -0.69 -26.43
CA ASP A 21 -0.53 -0.25 -26.77
C ASP A 21 0.43 -0.86 -25.74
N ASP A 22 1.19 -1.86 -26.16
CA ASP A 22 2.16 -2.53 -25.30
C ASP A 22 3.39 -1.62 -25.15
N TRP A 23 3.40 -0.83 -24.07
CA TRP A 23 4.46 0.14 -23.77
C TRP A 23 5.82 -0.54 -23.50
N CYS A 24 5.79 -1.84 -23.15
CA CYS A 24 6.97 -2.60 -22.82
C CYS A 24 7.55 -3.32 -24.04
N LYS A 25 8.82 -3.05 -24.33
CA LYS A 25 9.48 -3.59 -25.51
C LYS A 25 9.87 -5.07 -25.39
N HIS A 26 10.30 -5.49 -24.21
CA HIS A 26 10.71 -6.87 -23.94
C HIS A 26 10.10 -7.35 -22.63
N LYS A 27 9.38 -8.47 -22.69
CA LYS A 27 8.65 -9.07 -21.58
C LYS A 27 9.07 -10.51 -21.33
N ALA A 28 9.03 -10.95 -20.08
CA ALA A 28 9.09 -12.36 -19.74
C ALA A 28 8.50 -12.66 -18.36
N ASP A 29 7.78 -13.79 -18.26
CA ASP A 29 7.25 -14.26 -16.98
C ASP A 29 8.37 -14.69 -16.03
N ARG A 30 8.17 -14.43 -14.74
CA ARG A 30 8.99 -14.89 -13.61
C ARG A 30 8.07 -15.55 -12.59
N SER A 31 8.57 -16.61 -11.95
CA SER A 31 7.85 -17.23 -10.84
C SER A 31 8.82 -17.83 -9.85
N ALA A 32 8.41 -17.83 -8.58
CA ALA A 32 9.14 -18.49 -7.52
C ALA A 32 8.16 -19.03 -6.47
N SER A 33 8.55 -20.10 -5.77
CA SER A 33 7.76 -20.67 -4.68
C SER A 33 8.67 -21.28 -3.64
N ILE A 34 8.27 -21.15 -2.37
CA ILE A 34 8.99 -21.72 -1.24
C ILE A 34 8.02 -22.13 -0.13
N ASP A 35 8.31 -23.28 0.50
CA ASP A 35 7.53 -23.81 1.60
C ASP A 35 7.74 -23.02 2.90
N THR A 36 6.66 -22.76 3.63
CA THR A 36 6.66 -21.97 4.85
C THR A 36 6.49 -22.81 6.12
N THR A 37 6.61 -24.14 6.03
CA THR A 37 6.49 -25.02 7.20
C THR A 37 7.54 -24.64 8.25
N GLY A 38 7.07 -24.24 9.43
CA GLY A 38 7.93 -23.77 10.53
C GLY A 38 8.53 -22.38 10.32
N ALA A 39 8.07 -21.61 9.32
CA ALA A 39 8.44 -20.21 9.19
C ALA A 39 7.66 -19.36 10.22
N ARG A 40 8.32 -18.36 10.78
CA ARG A 40 7.74 -17.38 11.70
C ARG A 40 7.64 -15.98 11.11
N ARG A 41 8.30 -15.73 9.97
CA ARG A 41 8.28 -14.45 9.24
C ARG A 41 8.55 -14.68 7.76
N VAL A 42 7.89 -13.89 6.92
CA VAL A 42 8.23 -13.75 5.50
C VAL A 42 8.76 -12.34 5.26
N VAL A 43 9.90 -12.23 4.60
CA VAL A 43 10.49 -10.96 4.16
C VAL A 43 10.38 -10.88 2.64
N ILE A 44 9.71 -9.85 2.15
CA ILE A 44 9.46 -9.58 0.74
C ILE A 44 10.24 -8.32 0.39
N GLY A 45 11.17 -8.44 -0.55
CA GLY A 45 11.88 -7.28 -1.10
C GLY A 45 11.63 -7.20 -2.59
N THR A 46 10.95 -6.16 -3.02
CA THR A 46 10.57 -5.94 -4.41
C THR A 46 11.31 -4.71 -4.94
N GLY A 47 10.93 -4.25 -6.12
CA GLY A 47 11.54 -3.12 -6.80
C GLY A 47 10.48 -2.52 -7.72
N ALA A 48 10.89 -1.79 -8.74
CA ALA A 48 9.93 -1.10 -9.60
C ALA A 48 8.89 -2.03 -10.25
N GLY A 49 7.61 -1.66 -10.17
CA GLY A 49 6.46 -2.35 -10.76
C GLY A 49 5.33 -2.51 -9.75
N ASP A 50 4.11 -2.77 -10.23
CA ASP A 50 2.96 -2.89 -9.34
C ASP A 50 3.04 -4.17 -8.51
N LEU A 51 2.67 -4.10 -7.23
CA LEU A 51 2.78 -5.19 -6.28
C LEU A 51 1.44 -5.55 -5.67
N LYS A 52 1.02 -6.81 -5.81
CA LYS A 52 -0.17 -7.34 -5.14
C LYS A 52 0.23 -8.47 -4.20
N VAL A 53 -0.06 -8.34 -2.91
CA VAL A 53 0.21 -9.35 -1.88
C VAL A 53 -1.09 -9.76 -1.21
N ARG A 54 -1.34 -11.08 -1.17
CA ARG A 54 -2.54 -11.63 -0.57
C ARG A 54 -2.24 -12.80 0.37
N GLY A 55 -2.74 -12.70 1.59
CA GLY A 55 -2.80 -13.83 2.50
C GLY A 55 -3.95 -14.78 2.17
N GLU A 56 -3.69 -16.08 2.21
CA GLU A 56 -4.67 -17.14 1.98
C GLU A 56 -4.67 -18.14 3.15
N SER A 57 -5.87 -18.41 3.68
CA SER A 57 -6.04 -19.37 4.77
C SER A 57 -5.71 -20.78 4.33
N GLY A 58 -4.93 -21.50 5.15
CA GLY A 58 -4.54 -22.90 4.89
C GLY A 58 -3.44 -23.09 3.84
N ARG A 59 -2.93 -22.01 3.24
CA ARG A 59 -1.76 -22.04 2.36
C ARG A 59 -0.50 -22.38 3.16
N SER A 60 0.41 -23.16 2.57
CA SER A 60 1.66 -23.60 3.20
C SER A 60 2.92 -23.14 2.47
N LYS A 61 2.76 -22.25 1.47
CA LYS A 61 3.85 -21.76 0.63
C LYS A 61 3.68 -20.28 0.35
N VAL A 62 4.80 -19.59 0.17
CA VAL A 62 4.81 -18.34 -0.60
C VAL A 62 4.90 -18.74 -2.07
N GLU A 63 4.05 -18.15 -2.91
CA GLU A 63 4.12 -18.25 -4.37
C GLU A 63 4.07 -16.86 -4.96
N ALA A 64 5.01 -16.56 -5.85
CA ALA A 64 5.12 -15.28 -6.52
C ALA A 64 5.12 -15.51 -8.04
N LYS A 65 4.39 -14.67 -8.77
CA LYS A 65 4.35 -14.64 -10.23
C LYS A 65 4.42 -13.20 -10.69
N GLY A 66 5.30 -12.89 -11.63
CA GLY A 66 5.42 -11.54 -12.16
C GLY A 66 5.74 -11.51 -13.64
N GLU A 67 5.45 -10.37 -14.27
CA GLU A 67 5.80 -10.06 -15.66
C GLU A 67 6.98 -9.09 -15.63
N ALA A 68 8.18 -9.58 -15.94
CA ALA A 68 9.35 -8.71 -16.04
C ALA A 68 9.29 -7.92 -17.35
N CYS A 69 9.52 -6.62 -17.27
CA CYS A 69 9.54 -5.70 -18.39
C CYS A 69 10.88 -4.95 -18.46
N ALA A 70 11.49 -4.86 -19.64
CA ALA A 70 12.72 -4.07 -19.82
C ALA A 70 12.88 -3.46 -21.21
N SER A 71 13.73 -2.44 -21.30
CA SER A 71 14.04 -1.76 -22.57
C SER A 71 14.91 -2.59 -23.54
N ASN A 72 15.57 -3.66 -23.04
CA ASN A 72 16.38 -4.60 -23.82
C ASN A 72 16.47 -5.99 -23.15
N GLU A 73 16.86 -7.00 -23.94
CA GLU A 73 16.94 -8.40 -23.49
C GLU A 73 18.00 -8.65 -22.40
N GLU A 74 19.09 -7.89 -22.36
CA GLU A 74 20.13 -8.06 -21.34
C GLU A 74 19.61 -7.68 -19.95
N LEU A 75 18.91 -6.54 -19.85
CA LEU A 75 18.25 -6.13 -18.61
C LEU A 75 17.15 -7.10 -18.22
N LEU A 76 16.32 -7.52 -19.17
CA LEU A 76 15.25 -8.50 -18.93
C LEU A 76 15.80 -9.81 -18.35
N GLY A 77 16.95 -10.27 -18.83
CA GLY A 77 17.63 -11.47 -18.33
C GLY A 77 18.15 -11.34 -16.90
N LYS A 78 18.38 -10.11 -16.42
CA LYS A 78 18.85 -9.83 -15.05
C LYS A 78 17.71 -9.69 -14.05
N ILE A 79 16.48 -9.41 -14.52
CA ILE A 79 15.30 -9.38 -13.66
C ILE A 79 14.94 -10.82 -13.27
N GLN A 80 15.10 -11.17 -11.99
CA GLN A 80 14.86 -12.52 -11.47
C GLN A 80 14.05 -12.49 -10.18
N LEU A 81 13.28 -13.56 -9.94
CA LEU A 81 12.63 -13.81 -8.65
C LEU A 81 13.40 -14.91 -7.92
N GLU A 82 13.91 -14.58 -6.74
CA GLU A 82 14.62 -15.53 -5.89
C GLU A 82 13.88 -15.76 -4.59
N THR A 83 13.91 -17.01 -4.12
CA THR A 83 13.46 -17.37 -2.78
C THR A 83 14.59 -18.03 -2.03
N ARG A 84 14.68 -17.76 -0.73
CA ARG A 84 15.62 -18.44 0.16
C ARG A 84 15.02 -18.56 1.55
N ARG A 85 15.57 -19.48 2.33
CA ARG A 85 15.21 -19.67 3.73
C ARG A 85 16.44 -19.56 4.60
N ASP A 86 16.32 -18.83 5.71
CA ASP A 86 17.31 -18.78 6.78
C ASP A 86 16.61 -19.04 8.13
N GLY A 87 16.83 -20.24 8.68
CA GLY A 87 16.13 -20.72 9.86
C GLY A 87 14.61 -20.66 9.71
N GLU A 88 13.97 -19.84 10.54
CA GLU A 88 12.51 -19.63 10.56
C GLU A 88 12.06 -18.43 9.70
N THR A 89 12.96 -17.78 8.97
CA THR A 89 12.62 -16.67 8.07
C THR A 89 12.66 -17.13 6.61
N VAL A 90 11.60 -16.84 5.88
CA VAL A 90 11.51 -17.03 4.43
C VAL A 90 11.72 -15.69 3.75
N TYR A 91 12.52 -15.66 2.69
CA TYR A 91 12.76 -14.47 1.89
C TYR A 91 12.27 -14.71 0.47
N LEU A 92 11.58 -13.73 -0.08
CA LEU A 92 11.27 -13.57 -1.49
C LEU A 92 11.90 -12.24 -1.93
N LYS A 93 12.74 -12.26 -2.95
CA LYS A 93 13.40 -11.06 -3.46
C LYS A 93 13.31 -10.96 -4.97
N THR A 94 13.02 -9.77 -5.46
CA THR A 94 13.26 -9.38 -6.85
C THR A 94 14.71 -8.94 -6.99
N LEU A 95 15.46 -9.58 -7.87
CA LEU A 95 16.75 -9.10 -8.31
C LEU A 95 16.54 -8.18 -9.51
N MET A 96 16.78 -6.88 -9.32
CA MET A 96 16.75 -5.88 -10.39
C MET A 96 18.17 -5.60 -10.91
N PRO A 97 18.34 -5.28 -12.20
CA PRO A 97 19.63 -4.82 -12.72
C PRO A 97 20.03 -3.47 -12.12
N GLU A 98 21.31 -3.30 -11.82
CA GLU A 98 21.86 -1.97 -11.52
C GLU A 98 21.76 -1.05 -12.74
N MET A 99 21.06 0.07 -12.57
CA MET A 99 20.94 1.10 -13.59
C MET A 99 22.15 2.03 -13.52
N LYS A 100 22.89 2.16 -14.62
CA LYS A 100 24.01 3.11 -14.70
C LYS A 100 23.45 4.49 -15.05
N ASP A 101 23.72 5.48 -14.19
CA ASP A 101 23.46 6.89 -14.48
C ASP A 101 24.17 7.32 -15.77
N GLY A 102 23.44 8.01 -16.66
CA GLY A 102 24.05 8.74 -17.79
C GLY A 102 23.90 8.16 -19.20
N SER A 103 22.93 7.27 -19.47
CA SER A 103 22.64 6.87 -20.86
C SER A 103 21.93 8.00 -21.63
N TRP A 104 22.66 8.70 -22.49
CA TRP A 104 22.15 9.79 -23.35
C TRP A 104 21.37 9.33 -24.61
N PHE A 105 21.13 8.03 -24.78
CA PHE A 105 20.36 7.49 -25.91
C PHE A 105 19.38 6.40 -25.46
N GLY A 106 18.09 6.76 -25.37
CA GLY A 106 16.96 5.87 -25.08
C GLY A 106 16.51 5.86 -23.62
N SER A 107 15.20 5.72 -23.38
CA SER A 107 14.66 5.46 -22.04
C SER A 107 15.06 4.05 -21.61
N THR A 108 16.01 3.96 -20.67
CA THR A 108 16.40 2.69 -20.07
C THR A 108 15.48 2.43 -18.88
N TYR A 109 14.76 1.30 -18.90
CA TYR A 109 13.82 0.93 -17.86
C TYR A 109 13.88 -0.58 -17.61
N ALA A 110 13.56 -0.95 -16.38
CA ALA A 110 13.43 -2.33 -15.91
C ALA A 110 12.41 -2.32 -14.77
N THR A 111 11.30 -3.04 -14.93
CA THR A 111 10.22 -3.17 -13.93
C THR A 111 9.75 -4.62 -13.88
N MET A 112 9.02 -4.98 -12.83
CA MET A 112 8.36 -6.26 -12.74
C MET A 112 7.12 -6.16 -11.87
N ASP A 113 5.96 -6.25 -12.51
CA ASP A 113 4.69 -6.34 -11.81
C ASP A 113 4.59 -7.73 -11.17
N LEU A 114 4.15 -7.79 -9.91
CA LEU A 114 4.26 -8.99 -9.09
C LEU A 114 2.97 -9.28 -8.32
N VAL A 115 2.54 -10.54 -8.37
CA VAL A 115 1.46 -11.07 -7.55
C VAL A 115 2.03 -12.15 -6.61
N ILE A 116 1.85 -11.96 -5.31
CA ILE A 116 2.32 -12.83 -4.24
C ILE A 116 1.12 -13.38 -3.45
N ALA A 117 1.05 -14.70 -3.34
CA ALA A 117 0.13 -15.40 -2.44
C ALA A 117 0.91 -16.11 -1.33
N LEU A 118 0.55 -15.85 -0.07
CA LEU A 118 1.25 -16.37 1.11
C LEU A 118 0.27 -16.82 2.21
N PRO A 119 0.71 -17.57 3.24
CA PRO A 119 -0.16 -17.93 4.35
C PRO A 119 -0.56 -16.68 5.16
N ASP A 120 -1.86 -16.48 5.37
CA ASP A 120 -2.43 -15.39 6.17
C ASP A 120 -2.04 -15.40 7.66
N SER A 121 -1.43 -16.49 8.13
CA SER A 121 -1.09 -16.74 9.53
C SER A 121 0.35 -16.38 9.90
N ILE A 122 1.17 -15.94 8.94
CA ILE A 122 2.58 -15.58 9.14
C ILE A 122 2.73 -14.06 8.98
N PRO A 123 3.40 -13.36 9.91
CA PRO A 123 3.68 -11.94 9.77
C PRO A 123 4.65 -11.68 8.60
N ILE A 124 4.50 -10.52 7.96
CA ILE A 124 5.34 -10.12 6.83
C ILE A 124 6.13 -8.84 7.12
N GLU A 125 7.26 -8.71 6.45
CA GLU A 125 8.06 -7.50 6.32
C GLU A 125 8.22 -7.26 4.82
N LEU A 126 7.78 -6.12 4.33
CA LEU A 126 7.69 -5.79 2.92
C LEU A 126 8.45 -4.49 2.66
N GLU A 127 9.42 -4.56 1.76
CA GLU A 127 10.13 -3.41 1.22
C GLU A 127 9.82 -3.32 -0.28
N ASP A 128 9.11 -2.26 -0.69
CA ASP A 128 8.89 -1.90 -2.09
C ASP A 128 9.62 -0.58 -2.42
N SER A 129 9.75 -0.28 -3.71
CA SER A 129 10.48 0.87 -4.20
C SER A 129 9.64 1.79 -5.06
N SER A 130 8.74 1.27 -5.89
CA SER A 130 7.92 2.11 -6.76
C SER A 130 6.84 1.32 -7.48
N GLY A 131 5.66 1.90 -7.61
CA GLY A 131 4.50 1.28 -8.25
C GLY A 131 3.38 1.15 -7.24
N ASP A 132 2.18 0.79 -7.69
CA ASP A 132 1.06 0.70 -6.77
C ASP A 132 1.16 -0.59 -5.93
N LEU A 133 0.88 -0.49 -4.63
CA LEU A 133 0.96 -1.59 -3.68
C LEU A 133 -0.43 -1.94 -3.14
N GLU A 134 -0.86 -3.17 -3.37
CA GLU A 134 -2.06 -3.76 -2.76
C GLU A 134 -1.66 -4.87 -1.77
N LEU A 135 -2.04 -4.73 -0.49
CA LEU A 135 -1.78 -5.71 0.56
C LEU A 135 -3.08 -6.13 1.26
N HIS A 136 -3.49 -7.39 1.09
CA HIS A 136 -4.75 -7.89 1.66
C HIS A 136 -4.56 -9.14 2.54
N LYS A 137 -5.31 -9.22 3.65
CA LYS A 137 -5.57 -10.44 4.43
C LYS A 137 -4.34 -11.10 5.05
N VAL A 138 -3.43 -10.31 5.61
CA VAL A 138 -2.23 -10.83 6.28
C VAL A 138 -2.33 -10.73 7.80
N ARG A 139 -1.49 -11.50 8.49
CA ARG A 139 -1.50 -11.55 9.97
C ARG A 139 -1.17 -10.21 10.60
N SER A 140 -0.06 -9.62 10.18
CA SER A 140 0.50 -8.35 10.64
C SER A 140 1.62 -8.01 9.67
N ALA A 141 1.89 -6.73 9.47
CA ALA A 141 2.87 -6.30 8.48
C ALA A 141 3.72 -5.13 8.99
N ILE A 142 4.97 -5.12 8.54
CA ILE A 142 5.81 -3.93 8.49
C ILE A 142 6.01 -3.65 7.00
N VAL A 143 5.57 -2.48 6.55
CA VAL A 143 5.62 -2.05 5.15
C VAL A 143 6.48 -0.81 5.06
N ALA A 144 7.48 -0.85 4.18
CA ALA A 144 8.25 0.30 3.76
C ALA A 144 8.10 0.43 2.25
N ASP A 145 7.56 1.56 1.80
CA ASP A 145 7.52 1.92 0.38
C ASP A 145 8.18 3.30 0.18
N SER A 146 8.58 3.56 -1.06
CA SER A 146 9.14 4.85 -1.46
C SER A 146 8.21 5.66 -2.34
N SER A 147 7.39 5.04 -3.19
CA SER A 147 6.49 5.78 -4.06
C SER A 147 5.38 4.95 -4.71
N GLY A 148 4.16 5.49 -4.74
CA GLY A 148 3.03 4.87 -5.43
C GLY A 148 1.78 4.93 -4.57
N GLU A 149 0.62 4.58 -5.13
CA GLU A 149 -0.58 4.46 -4.30
C GLU A 149 -0.51 3.17 -3.48
N MET A 150 -0.87 3.25 -2.19
CA MET A 150 -0.82 2.12 -1.27
C MET A 150 -2.21 1.78 -0.74
N GLU A 151 -2.72 0.60 -1.05
CA GLU A 151 -3.96 0.04 -0.52
C GLU A 151 -3.66 -1.14 0.42
N ILE A 152 -4.05 -1.04 1.69
CA ILE A 152 -3.88 -2.10 2.69
C ILE A 152 -5.21 -2.44 3.35
N GLU A 153 -5.62 -3.71 3.30
CA GLU A 153 -6.91 -4.18 3.84
C GLU A 153 -6.77 -5.47 4.67
N ASP A 154 -7.65 -5.64 5.66
CA ASP A 154 -7.90 -6.90 6.38
C ASP A 154 -6.68 -7.43 7.18
N ILE A 155 -5.99 -6.55 7.90
CA ILE A 155 -4.83 -6.92 8.73
C ILE A 155 -5.29 -7.47 10.08
N GLN A 156 -4.93 -8.72 10.40
CA GLN A 156 -5.44 -9.42 11.59
C GLN A 156 -4.79 -8.99 12.92
N GLY A 157 -3.71 -8.23 12.86
CA GLY A 157 -2.85 -7.83 13.97
C GLY A 157 -2.35 -6.41 13.78
N ASP A 158 -1.14 -6.12 14.26
CA ASP A 158 -0.55 -4.80 14.15
C ASP A 158 -0.03 -4.51 12.73
N LEU A 159 -0.07 -3.24 12.34
CA LEU A 159 0.44 -2.71 11.08
C LEU A 159 1.40 -1.55 11.36
N GLU A 160 2.60 -1.60 10.77
CA GLU A 160 3.53 -0.47 10.70
C GLU A 160 3.80 -0.12 9.24
N VAL A 161 3.58 1.15 8.88
CA VAL A 161 3.80 1.68 7.52
C VAL A 161 4.78 2.83 7.60
N THR A 162 5.73 2.85 6.68
CA THR A 162 6.58 4.00 6.38
C THR A 162 6.52 4.22 4.87
N ASP A 163 6.01 5.36 4.47
CA ASP A 163 6.02 5.79 3.08
C ASP A 163 6.75 7.12 2.90
N SER A 164 7.23 7.36 1.68
CA SER A 164 7.88 8.61 1.32
C SER A 164 7.05 9.47 0.37
N SER A 165 6.20 8.89 -0.48
CA SER A 165 5.32 9.65 -1.36
C SER A 165 4.21 8.81 -1.96
N GLY A 166 2.97 9.32 -1.93
CA GLY A 166 1.82 8.67 -2.54
C GLY A 166 0.65 8.60 -1.57
N ASP A 167 -0.53 8.34 -2.09
CA ASP A 167 -1.73 8.27 -1.26
C ASP A 167 -1.80 6.91 -0.57
N ILE A 168 -2.17 6.90 0.70
CA ILE A 168 -2.22 5.71 1.54
C ILE A 168 -3.66 5.46 1.99
N GLU A 169 -4.23 4.33 1.59
CA GLU A 169 -5.53 3.84 2.03
C GLU A 169 -5.36 2.58 2.89
N ILE A 170 -5.78 2.66 4.15
CA ILE A 170 -5.72 1.56 5.12
C ILE A 170 -7.10 1.28 5.69
N GLU A 171 -7.58 0.08 5.46
CA GLU A 171 -8.87 -0.40 5.94
C GLU A 171 -8.72 -1.64 6.84
N GLN A 172 -9.52 -1.69 7.92
CA GLN A 172 -9.79 -2.91 8.69
C GLN A 172 -8.56 -3.55 9.35
N VAL A 173 -7.89 -2.81 10.23
CA VAL A 173 -6.79 -3.33 11.06
C VAL A 173 -7.30 -3.80 12.42
N ALA A 174 -7.10 -5.07 12.74
CA ALA A 174 -7.56 -5.65 14.00
C ALA A 174 -6.68 -5.31 15.21
N GLY A 175 -5.40 -4.96 14.99
CA GLY A 175 -4.47 -4.48 16.02
C GLY A 175 -4.31 -2.96 16.01
N ASN A 176 -3.09 -2.50 16.30
CA ASN A 176 -2.70 -1.10 16.25
C ASN A 176 -2.10 -0.74 14.89
N LEU A 177 -2.19 0.53 14.52
CA LEU A 177 -1.55 1.12 13.35
C LEU A 177 -0.50 2.14 13.79
N LYS A 178 0.71 2.02 13.25
CA LYS A 178 1.71 3.08 13.26
C LYS A 178 2.03 3.46 11.82
N LEU A 179 1.86 4.73 11.47
CA LEU A 179 2.06 5.21 10.11
C LEU A 179 2.96 6.44 10.12
N SER A 180 4.01 6.43 9.30
CA SER A 180 4.81 7.63 9.02
C SER A 180 4.73 7.89 7.53
N ASP A 181 4.41 9.12 7.15
CA ASP A 181 4.42 9.56 5.77
C ASP A 181 5.21 10.88 5.62
N SER A 182 5.73 11.09 4.42
CA SER A 182 6.37 12.34 4.03
C SER A 182 5.55 13.16 3.02
N SER A 183 4.71 12.56 2.19
CA SER A 183 3.86 13.30 1.25
C SER A 183 2.75 12.44 0.66
N GLY A 184 1.51 12.87 0.82
CA GLY A 184 0.35 12.23 0.19
C GLY A 184 -0.84 12.24 1.14
N ASP A 185 -2.03 11.92 0.63
CA ASP A 185 -3.21 11.88 1.48
C ASP A 185 -3.25 10.54 2.25
N ILE A 186 -3.58 10.61 3.54
CA ILE A 186 -3.72 9.44 4.41
C ILE A 186 -5.19 9.18 4.67
N HIS A 187 -5.70 8.04 4.22
CA HIS A 187 -7.00 7.52 4.58
C HIS A 187 -6.90 6.27 5.48
N VAL A 188 -7.46 6.36 6.68
CA VAL A 188 -7.49 5.24 7.64
C VAL A 188 -8.92 5.01 8.12
N GLU A 189 -9.45 3.80 7.88
CA GLU A 189 -10.75 3.38 8.39
C GLU A 189 -10.72 2.03 9.12
N GLY A 190 -11.41 1.93 10.26
CA GLY A 190 -11.70 0.64 10.88
C GLY A 190 -10.53 0.00 11.65
N VAL A 191 -9.69 0.79 12.30
CA VAL A 191 -8.61 0.28 13.17
C VAL A 191 -9.13 -0.01 14.58
N LYS A 192 -9.16 -1.27 15.01
CA LYS A 192 -9.69 -1.63 16.34
C LYS A 192 -8.83 -1.10 17.50
N GLY A 193 -7.51 -1.06 17.30
CA GLY A 193 -6.54 -0.54 18.24
C GLY A 193 -6.25 0.94 18.04
N ASP A 194 -5.04 1.34 18.39
CA ASP A 194 -4.61 2.74 18.35
C ASP A 194 -3.94 3.08 17.02
N VAL A 195 -4.22 4.28 16.52
CA VAL A 195 -3.52 4.89 15.40
C VAL A 195 -2.51 5.88 15.94
N VAL A 196 -1.24 5.69 15.60
CA VAL A 196 -0.16 6.61 15.93
C VAL A 196 0.49 7.09 14.64
N ILE A 197 0.50 8.41 14.42
CA ILE A 197 1.21 9.07 13.32
C ILE A 197 2.35 9.87 13.94
N PRO A 198 3.60 9.34 13.94
CA PRO A 198 4.73 10.05 14.53
C PRO A 198 5.10 11.31 13.76
N ILE A 199 5.00 11.27 12.44
CA ILE A 199 5.33 12.37 11.54
C ILE A 199 4.43 12.22 10.31
N ASP A 200 3.80 13.32 9.94
CA ASP A 200 3.30 13.62 8.61
C ASP A 200 3.89 14.96 8.16
N SER A 201 4.29 15.06 6.89
CA SER A 201 4.89 16.31 6.37
C SER A 201 3.99 17.06 5.39
N SER A 202 3.13 16.40 4.61
CA SER A 202 2.16 17.09 3.76
C SER A 202 1.09 16.16 3.22
N GLY A 203 -0.16 16.62 3.26
CA GLY A 203 -1.30 15.91 2.71
C GLY A 203 -2.45 15.91 3.72
N ASP A 204 -3.65 15.56 3.29
CA ASP A 204 -4.80 15.53 4.18
C ASP A 204 -4.82 14.20 4.95
N ILE A 205 -5.06 14.28 6.26
CA ILE A 205 -5.17 13.11 7.14
C ILE A 205 -6.65 12.87 7.46
N ARG A 206 -7.17 11.72 7.06
CA ARG A 206 -8.55 11.29 7.34
C ARG A 206 -8.57 9.97 8.11
N ILE A 207 -8.93 10.02 9.40
CA ILE A 207 -9.01 8.86 10.29
C ILE A 207 -10.45 8.64 10.78
N VAL A 208 -11.00 7.46 10.57
CA VAL A 208 -12.40 7.13 10.87
C VAL A 208 -12.53 5.77 11.58
N GLN A 209 -13.39 5.70 12.61
CA GLN A 209 -13.73 4.43 13.30
C GLN A 209 -12.51 3.73 13.92
N VAL A 210 -11.88 4.35 14.90
CA VAL A 210 -10.64 3.84 15.51
C VAL A 210 -10.68 3.76 17.04
N GLY A 211 -9.72 3.06 17.65
CA GLY A 211 -9.54 2.98 19.10
C GLY A 211 -9.17 4.33 19.72
N SER A 212 -7.92 4.75 19.56
CA SER A 212 -7.41 6.09 19.89
C SER A 212 -6.63 6.66 18.70
N VAL A 213 -6.42 7.98 18.69
CA VAL A 213 -5.55 8.67 17.73
C VAL A 213 -4.47 9.45 18.46
N HIS A 214 -3.21 9.29 18.05
CA HIS A 214 -2.10 10.14 18.46
C HIS A 214 -1.29 10.59 17.25
N ILE A 215 -1.48 11.85 16.85
CA ILE A 215 -0.67 12.53 15.82
C ILE A 215 0.38 13.35 16.56
N ARG A 216 1.66 13.08 16.33
CA ARG A 216 2.74 13.75 17.05
C ARG A 216 3.22 15.01 16.35
N ASN A 217 3.30 14.98 15.04
CA ASN A 217 3.71 16.14 14.26
C ASN A 217 3.05 16.07 12.90
N ASP A 218 2.22 17.07 12.62
CA ASP A 218 1.69 17.39 11.31
C ASP A 218 2.26 18.72 10.85
N THR A 219 2.70 18.78 9.59
CA THR A 219 3.28 20.00 9.03
C THR A 219 2.30 20.78 8.16
N SER A 220 1.51 20.10 7.32
CA SER A 220 0.52 20.79 6.48
C SER A 220 -0.55 19.85 5.94
N GLY A 221 -1.80 20.29 6.01
CA GLY A 221 -2.93 19.57 5.45
C GLY A 221 -4.13 19.67 6.39
N GLU A 222 -5.29 19.18 5.97
CA GLU A 222 -6.44 19.10 6.88
C GLU A 222 -6.40 17.79 7.68
N ILE A 223 -6.60 17.90 9.00
CA ILE A 223 -6.75 16.73 9.87
C ILE A 223 -8.24 16.52 10.14
N PHE A 224 -8.81 15.45 9.61
CA PHE A 224 -10.16 15.01 9.89
C PHE A 224 -10.15 13.69 10.69
N VAL A 225 -10.69 13.73 11.91
CA VAL A 225 -10.80 12.55 12.78
C VAL A 225 -12.25 12.36 13.22
N ARG A 226 -12.81 11.16 13.04
CA ARG A 226 -14.19 10.86 13.44
C ARG A 226 -14.38 9.47 14.04
N ASN A 227 -15.32 9.33 14.97
CA ASN A 227 -15.74 8.05 15.57
C ASN A 227 -14.56 7.36 16.29
N VAL A 228 -14.04 8.02 17.32
CA VAL A 228 -12.90 7.51 18.11
C VAL A 228 -13.43 6.97 19.43
N ASN A 229 -13.12 5.72 19.75
CA ASN A 229 -13.63 5.04 20.95
C ASN A 229 -13.07 5.65 22.25
N ARG A 230 -11.81 6.09 22.22
CA ARG A 230 -11.07 6.63 23.35
C ARG A 230 -10.59 8.05 23.03
N ASP A 231 -9.28 8.30 23.10
CA ASP A 231 -8.73 9.65 23.10
C ASP A 231 -8.22 10.06 21.71
N VAL A 232 -8.28 11.36 21.43
CA VAL A 232 -7.60 12.01 20.30
C VAL A 232 -6.57 13.00 20.85
N ARG A 233 -5.32 12.83 20.43
CA ARG A 233 -4.22 13.72 20.80
C ARG A 233 -3.46 14.15 19.56
N VAL A 234 -3.37 15.45 19.34
CA VAL A 234 -2.48 16.08 18.36
C VAL A 234 -1.43 16.85 19.16
N ASP A 235 -0.16 16.47 19.10
CA ASP A 235 0.89 17.18 19.85
C ASP A 235 1.22 18.52 19.18
N VAL A 236 1.52 18.49 17.88
CA VAL A 236 1.89 19.67 17.09
C VAL A 236 1.23 19.58 15.73
N ASP A 237 0.57 20.67 15.35
CA ASP A 237 0.10 20.99 14.02
C ASP A 237 0.70 22.34 13.59
N SER A 238 1.32 22.36 12.40
CA SER A 238 1.97 23.57 11.89
C SER A 238 1.04 24.38 10.99
N SER A 239 0.18 23.74 10.19
CA SER A 239 -0.82 24.44 9.40
C SER A 239 -1.94 23.54 8.94
N GLY A 240 -3.18 24.01 9.08
CA GLY A 240 -4.34 23.27 8.59
C GLY A 240 -5.55 23.45 9.47
N ASP A 241 -6.72 23.05 8.97
CA ASP A 241 -7.89 22.92 9.83
C ASP A 241 -7.87 21.53 10.49
N ILE A 242 -8.08 21.50 11.81
CA ILE A 242 -8.28 20.26 12.56
C ILE A 242 -9.77 20.13 12.84
N ASN A 243 -10.42 19.10 12.29
CA ASN A 243 -11.81 18.77 12.59
C ASN A 243 -11.93 17.41 13.29
N VAL A 244 -12.39 17.41 14.53
CA VAL A 244 -12.55 16.21 15.36
C VAL A 244 -14.00 16.00 15.80
N GLU A 245 -14.58 14.86 15.45
CA GLU A 245 -15.98 14.54 15.73
C GLU A 245 -16.13 13.17 16.42
N ASP A 246 -17.12 13.04 17.31
CA ASP A 246 -17.51 11.77 17.92
C ASP A 246 -16.36 11.06 18.66
N VAL A 247 -15.93 11.64 19.78
CA VAL A 247 -14.82 11.13 20.60
C VAL A 247 -15.34 10.62 21.94
N GLY A 248 -15.13 9.34 22.24
CA GLY A 248 -15.55 8.69 23.48
C GLY A 248 -14.71 9.07 24.72
N GLY A 249 -13.48 9.53 24.51
CA GLY A 249 -12.54 9.99 25.54
C GLY A 249 -12.24 11.49 25.43
N ASN A 250 -11.00 11.86 25.69
CA ASN A 250 -10.51 13.23 25.68
C ASN A 250 -10.05 13.65 24.28
N PHE A 251 -10.09 14.96 24.03
CA PHE A 251 -9.48 15.57 22.85
C PHE A 251 -8.47 16.63 23.30
N SER A 252 -7.23 16.54 22.81
CA SER A 252 -6.21 17.56 23.08
C SER A 252 -5.39 17.94 21.86
N VAL A 253 -5.12 19.24 21.70
CA VAL A 253 -4.16 19.80 20.74
C VAL A 253 -3.08 20.58 21.52
N GLY A 254 -1.83 20.17 21.40
CA GLY A 254 -0.70 20.73 22.15
C GLY A 254 -0.19 22.06 21.60
N ALA A 255 -0.04 22.17 20.29
CA ALA A 255 0.28 23.40 19.58
C ALA A 255 -0.38 23.38 18.20
N ASP A 256 -1.07 24.46 17.85
CA ASP A 256 -1.57 24.74 16.50
C ASP A 256 -1.01 26.10 16.08
N SER A 257 -0.15 26.12 15.07
CA SER A 257 0.46 27.38 14.61
C SER A 257 -0.49 28.19 13.72
N SER A 258 -1.35 27.56 12.90
CA SER A 258 -2.26 28.25 11.99
C SER A 258 -3.42 27.36 11.51
N GLY A 259 -4.57 27.98 11.23
CA GLY A 259 -5.80 27.27 10.83
C GLY A 259 -6.92 27.39 11.87
N SER A 260 -7.79 26.41 11.99
CA SER A 260 -8.83 26.39 13.02
C SER A 260 -9.08 24.99 13.55
N VAL A 261 -9.18 24.89 14.87
CA VAL A 261 -9.56 23.65 15.55
C VAL A 261 -11.06 23.66 15.78
N ARG A 262 -11.78 22.80 15.06
CA ARG A 262 -13.21 22.53 15.24
C ARG A 262 -13.38 21.17 15.88
N HIS A 263 -14.30 21.08 16.84
CA HIS A 263 -14.64 19.80 17.43
C HIS A 263 -16.12 19.72 17.77
N SER A 264 -16.67 18.51 17.76
CA SER A 264 -18.04 18.26 18.21
C SER A 264 -18.19 16.88 18.83
N ARG A 265 -19.11 16.74 19.79
CA ARG A 265 -19.46 15.46 20.41
C ARG A 265 -18.25 14.73 21.04
N VAL A 266 -17.46 15.46 21.83
CA VAL A 266 -16.40 14.91 22.69
C VAL A 266 -16.99 14.62 24.07
N VAL A 267 -16.88 13.38 24.54
CA VAL A 267 -17.43 12.93 25.84
C VAL A 267 -16.54 13.36 27.01
N GLY A 268 -15.22 13.27 26.84
CA GLY A 268 -14.23 13.64 27.84
C GLY A 268 -13.90 15.14 27.84
N THR A 269 -12.71 15.46 28.34
CA THR A 269 -12.21 16.84 28.36
C THR A 269 -11.70 17.28 26.99
N VAL A 270 -11.83 18.57 26.70
CA VAL A 270 -11.22 19.21 25.53
C VAL A 270 -10.14 20.17 26.02
N GLN A 271 -8.93 20.05 25.48
CA GLN A 271 -7.80 20.94 25.75
C GLN A 271 -7.13 21.35 24.45
N VAL A 272 -7.41 22.57 23.97
CA VAL A 272 -6.75 23.14 22.80
C VAL A 272 -5.87 24.27 23.31
N ALA A 273 -4.56 24.16 23.13
CA ALA A 273 -3.64 25.22 23.51
C ALA A 273 -3.97 26.50 22.74
N GLU A 274 -3.97 27.65 23.45
CA GLU A 274 -4.08 28.95 22.80
C GLU A 274 -2.77 29.28 22.09
N ARG A 275 -2.87 29.95 20.93
CA ARG A 275 -1.74 30.40 20.11
C ARG A 275 -0.79 31.35 20.83
#